data_AF-A0A7J5EEY7-F1
#
_entry.id   AF-A0A7J5EEY7-F1
#
_cell.length_a   1.000
_cell.length_b   1.000
_cell.length_c   1.000
_cell.angle_alpha   90.00
_cell.angle_beta   90.00
_cell.angle_gamma   90.00
#
_symmetry.space_group_name_H-M   'P 1'
#
loop_
_entity.id
_entity.type
_entity.pdbx_description
1 polymer ?
#
loop_
_entity_poly.entity_id
_entity_poly.type
_entity_poly.pdbx_seq_one_letter_code
_entity_poly.pdbx_strand_id
1 'polypeptide(L)'
;MENSFFIFTDKTNPTEIERFHICAWEFRKSSLIEFGFEVSNDSLKLLPNNFSISLYIPWFNKKCDTKDLYEKLSIAENSRFIFNDSISETKFLDDGRNKNGVIHVFDGDRKTLCILPITKFIKDEKIVTINLDLKAYKNHISANKSNIYFRFWIKPTVPFISMRKKGISKTTVIYDVKVNEKRNAPMDSLMKDVDFCKIKSTFLLTIIPNNYDLTFFETEHLRKIRGLEYNSFKTYLNDNRIKENEHLVVVCKKDNMDSYSFFSIFTEERIGIGQFSLAILINIVCGILLFIPSYRKTFTPEIPLTQIWNHLPLEIFVAFLIILLTLIYFTWPSIVHLLKRIFNK
;
A
#
# COMPACT_ATOMS: atom_id res chain seq x y z
N MET A 1 9.49 -1.78 -5.84
CA MET A 1 10.04 -2.15 -4.52
C MET A 1 9.74 -3.62 -4.33
N GLU A 2 10.70 -4.40 -3.86
CA GLU A 2 10.48 -5.82 -3.63
C GLU A 2 9.81 -6.02 -2.27
N ASN A 3 8.56 -6.50 -2.26
CA ASN A 3 7.82 -6.75 -1.02
C ASN A 3 7.70 -8.26 -0.76
N SER A 4 8.84 -8.94 -0.73
CA SER A 4 8.98 -10.35 -0.37
C SER A 4 9.30 -10.46 1.12
N PHE A 5 8.30 -10.78 1.94
CA PHE A 5 8.43 -10.89 3.39
C PHE A 5 8.66 -12.33 3.82
N PHE A 6 9.61 -12.56 4.72
CA PHE A 6 9.83 -13.89 5.31
C PHE A 6 9.75 -13.83 6.81
N ILE A 7 8.91 -14.69 7.39
CA ILE A 7 8.68 -14.76 8.82
C ILE A 7 9.31 -16.04 9.34
N PHE A 8 10.17 -15.91 10.35
CA PHE A 8 10.91 -17.04 10.88
C PHE A 8 11.19 -16.90 12.37
N THR A 9 11.36 -18.04 13.02
CA THR A 9 11.78 -18.18 14.41
C THR A 9 12.98 -19.11 14.48
N ASP A 10 13.58 -19.21 15.66
CA ASP A 10 14.57 -20.24 15.95
C ASP A 10 13.95 -21.64 15.72
N LYS A 11 14.69 -22.56 15.10
CA LYS A 11 14.26 -23.95 14.87
C LYS A 11 13.82 -24.69 16.14
N THR A 12 14.40 -24.33 17.28
CA THR A 12 14.04 -24.91 18.59
C THR A 12 12.66 -24.48 19.06
N ASN A 13 12.10 -23.42 18.48
CA ASN A 13 10.88 -22.75 18.87
C ASN A 13 9.92 -22.60 17.68
N PRO A 14 9.45 -23.71 17.08
CA PRO A 14 8.55 -23.65 15.93
C PRO A 14 7.26 -22.95 16.33
N THR A 15 6.90 -21.91 15.57
CA THR A 15 5.76 -21.05 15.88
C THR A 15 4.74 -21.07 14.75
N GLU A 16 3.49 -21.31 15.11
CA GLU A 16 2.34 -21.24 14.20
C GLU A 16 1.61 -19.91 14.34
N ILE A 17 1.36 -19.27 13.20
CA ILE A 17 0.65 -18.01 13.08
C ILE A 17 -0.73 -18.31 12.54
N GLU A 18 -1.76 -18.09 13.35
CA GLU A 18 -3.16 -18.25 12.92
C GLU A 18 -3.52 -17.18 11.88
N ARG A 19 -3.12 -15.93 12.12
CA ARG A 19 -3.43 -14.80 11.22
C ARG A 19 -2.25 -13.84 11.12
N PHE A 20 -1.75 -13.65 9.91
CA PHE A 20 -0.79 -12.61 9.58
C PHE A 20 -1.48 -11.46 8.85
N HIS A 21 -1.31 -10.23 9.31
CA HIS A 21 -1.89 -9.05 8.70
C HIS A 21 -0.79 -8.15 8.16
N ILE A 22 -0.94 -7.73 6.91
CA ILE A 22 -0.13 -6.68 6.29
C ILE A 22 -1.08 -5.53 5.97
N CYS A 23 -0.76 -4.33 6.43
CA CYS A 23 -1.56 -3.14 6.16
C CYS A 23 -0.69 -2.08 5.49
N ALA A 24 -0.89 -1.84 4.20
CA ALA A 24 -0.14 -0.86 3.44
C ALA A 24 -0.88 0.48 3.40
N TRP A 25 -0.27 1.49 4.00
CA TRP A 25 -0.70 2.88 3.94
C TRP A 25 0.20 3.67 3.00
N GLU A 26 -0.36 4.21 1.93
CA GLU A 26 0.35 5.13 1.06
C GLU A 26 -0.26 6.52 1.10
N PHE A 27 0.47 7.44 1.73
CA PHE A 27 0.15 8.86 1.74
C PHE A 27 0.81 9.55 0.55
N ARG A 28 0.46 10.82 0.29
CA ARG A 28 0.95 11.59 -0.87
C ARG A 28 2.48 11.61 -1.03
N LYS A 29 3.26 11.58 0.05
CA LYS A 29 4.74 11.71 0.05
C LYS A 29 5.47 10.70 0.95
N SER A 30 4.76 9.72 1.48
CA SER A 30 5.31 8.79 2.48
C SER A 30 4.42 7.57 2.57
N SER A 31 4.98 6.48 3.08
CA SER A 31 4.24 5.26 3.32
C SER A 31 4.44 4.77 4.76
N LEU A 32 3.52 3.94 5.22
CA LEU A 32 3.64 3.13 6.42
C LEU A 32 3.18 1.72 6.08
N ILE A 33 3.87 0.71 6.60
CA ILE A 33 3.40 -0.67 6.54
C ILE A 33 3.21 -1.18 7.95
N GLU A 34 2.06 -1.76 8.25
CA GLU A 34 1.82 -2.42 9.52
C GLU A 34 1.87 -3.93 9.35
N PHE A 35 2.45 -4.59 10.35
CA PHE A 35 2.48 -6.03 10.46
C PHE A 35 1.80 -6.45 11.76
N GLY A 36 0.81 -7.32 11.65
CA GLY A 36 0.07 -7.86 12.79
C GLY A 36 0.17 -9.37 12.83
N PHE A 37 0.54 -9.91 13.98
CA PHE A 37 0.79 -11.33 14.16
C PHE A 37 -0.17 -11.88 15.20
N GLU A 38 -1.00 -12.84 14.83
CA GLU A 38 -1.79 -13.65 15.75
C GLU A 38 -1.13 -15.03 15.91
N VAL A 39 -0.47 -15.26 17.03
CA VAL A 39 0.26 -16.50 17.31
C VAL A 39 -0.64 -17.48 18.06
N SER A 40 -0.65 -18.72 17.58
CA SER A 40 -1.48 -19.79 18.15
C SER A 40 -1.10 -20.10 19.59
N ASN A 41 -2.09 -20.16 20.47
CA ASN A 41 -1.92 -20.59 21.86
C ASN A 41 -1.21 -21.96 21.97
N ASP A 42 -1.42 -22.87 21.01
CA ASP A 42 -0.78 -24.19 21.07
C ASP A 42 0.73 -24.12 20.88
N SER A 43 1.24 -23.18 20.08
CA SER A 43 2.68 -22.91 20.01
C SER A 43 3.20 -22.27 21.30
N LEU A 44 2.45 -21.34 21.90
CA LEU A 44 2.92 -20.52 23.02
C LEU A 44 3.22 -21.29 24.30
N LYS A 45 2.54 -22.42 24.53
CA LYS A 45 2.75 -23.26 25.73
C LYS A 45 4.17 -23.82 25.81
N LEU A 46 4.79 -24.07 24.66
CA LEU A 46 6.10 -24.70 24.56
C LEU A 46 7.25 -23.69 24.49
N LEU A 47 6.94 -22.42 24.22
CA LEU A 47 7.95 -21.38 24.04
C LEU A 47 8.56 -20.95 25.39
N PRO A 48 9.78 -20.40 25.40
CA PRO A 48 10.34 -19.71 26.56
C PRO A 48 9.53 -18.46 26.93
N ASN A 49 9.79 -17.86 28.10
CA ASN A 49 9.10 -16.61 28.50
C ASN A 49 9.50 -15.43 27.60
N ASN A 50 10.75 -15.39 27.18
CA ASN A 50 11.22 -14.42 26.19
C ASN A 50 11.04 -15.04 24.82
N PHE A 51 10.05 -14.59 24.07
CA PHE A 51 9.78 -15.06 22.72
C PHE A 51 10.27 -14.03 21.71
N SER A 52 10.91 -14.51 20.64
CA SER A 52 11.39 -13.67 19.54
C SER A 52 10.92 -14.21 18.20
N ILE A 53 10.47 -13.31 17.33
CA ILE A 53 10.06 -13.60 15.96
C ILE A 53 10.70 -12.59 15.03
N SER A 54 11.22 -13.07 13.91
CA SER A 54 11.96 -12.26 12.96
C SER A 54 11.21 -12.14 11.65
N LEU A 55 11.31 -10.96 11.06
CA LEU A 55 10.71 -10.61 9.79
C LEU A 55 11.81 -10.07 8.87
N TYR A 56 12.08 -10.79 7.78
CA TYR A 56 12.90 -10.29 6.68
C TYR A 56 12.07 -9.40 5.76
N ILE A 57 12.62 -8.24 5.43
CA ILE A 57 12.05 -7.20 4.60
C ILE A 57 13.19 -6.67 3.68
N PRO A 58 13.13 -6.88 2.36
CA PRO A 58 14.25 -6.63 1.45
C PRO A 58 14.81 -5.20 1.49
N TRP A 59 13.95 -4.23 1.77
CA TRP A 59 14.25 -2.80 1.79
C TRP A 59 14.46 -2.23 3.20
N PHE A 60 14.27 -3.04 4.25
CA PHE A 60 14.43 -2.59 5.62
C PHE A 60 15.90 -2.33 5.95
N ASN A 61 16.14 -1.27 6.68
CA ASN A 61 17.46 -0.91 7.19
C ASN A 61 17.31 -0.22 8.54
N LYS A 62 18.43 0.00 9.23
CA LYS A 62 18.45 0.57 10.59
C LYS A 62 17.87 1.99 10.69
N LYS A 63 17.75 2.71 9.56
CA LYS A 63 17.14 4.06 9.50
C LYS A 63 15.61 4.03 9.42
N CYS A 64 14.99 2.87 9.21
CA CYS A 64 13.53 2.76 9.22
C CYS A 64 13.00 2.99 10.65
N ASP A 65 12.01 3.87 10.77
CA ASP A 65 11.28 4.05 12.02
C ASP A 65 10.38 2.84 12.25
N THR A 66 10.30 2.39 13.50
CA THR A 66 9.44 1.28 13.93
C THR A 66 8.70 1.70 15.18
N LYS A 67 7.42 1.35 15.28
CA LYS A 67 6.64 1.68 16.47
C LYS A 67 5.65 0.57 16.79
N ASP A 68 5.61 0.21 18.06
CA ASP A 68 4.59 -0.67 18.63
C ASP A 68 3.22 0.02 18.63
N LEU A 69 2.17 -0.74 18.32
CA LEU A 69 0.79 -0.29 18.32
C LEU A 69 0.00 -0.79 19.53
N TYR A 70 0.65 -1.43 20.51
CA TYR A 70 0.03 -1.88 21.75
C TYR A 70 -0.81 -0.81 22.45
N GLU A 71 -0.26 0.38 22.71
CA GLU A 71 -1.01 1.45 23.41
C GLU A 71 -2.32 1.78 22.70
N LYS A 72 -2.30 1.74 21.36
CA LYS A 72 -3.47 2.00 20.52
C LYS A 72 -4.45 0.83 20.53
N LEU A 73 -3.94 -0.38 20.41
CA LEU A 73 -4.76 -1.60 20.39
C LEU A 73 -5.31 -1.98 21.75
N SER A 74 -4.69 -1.56 22.85
CA SER A 74 -5.21 -1.80 24.20
C SER A 74 -6.55 -1.11 24.46
N ILE A 75 -6.89 -0.13 23.61
CA ILE A 75 -8.15 0.60 23.62
C ILE A 75 -9.17 -0.18 22.77
N ALA A 76 -10.30 -0.56 23.38
CA ALA A 76 -11.30 -1.41 22.75
C ALA A 76 -11.83 -0.83 21.42
N GLU A 77 -12.11 0.47 21.34
CA GLU A 77 -12.61 1.12 20.12
C GLU A 77 -11.65 0.97 18.93
N ASN A 78 -10.36 1.11 19.17
CA ASN A 78 -9.32 0.94 18.15
C ASN A 78 -9.21 -0.53 17.72
N SER A 79 -9.30 -1.46 18.69
CA SER A 79 -9.31 -2.89 18.38
C SER A 79 -10.55 -3.30 17.56
N ARG A 80 -11.73 -2.74 17.87
CA ARG A 80 -12.94 -2.95 17.05
C ARG A 80 -12.74 -2.51 15.61
N PHE A 81 -12.10 -1.35 15.40
CA PHE A 81 -11.78 -0.86 14.05
C PHE A 81 -10.83 -1.80 13.29
N ILE A 82 -9.79 -2.30 13.95
CA ILE A 82 -8.76 -3.14 13.34
C ILE A 82 -9.25 -4.55 13.04
N PHE A 83 -10.01 -5.14 13.95
CA PHE A 83 -10.51 -6.51 13.80
C PHE A 83 -11.89 -6.57 13.15
N ASN A 84 -12.56 -5.42 12.97
CA ASN A 84 -13.93 -5.29 12.44
C ASN A 84 -14.90 -6.22 13.19
N ASP A 85 -14.83 -6.20 14.53
CA ASP A 85 -15.62 -7.05 15.42
C ASP A 85 -15.87 -6.30 16.74
N SER A 86 -16.99 -6.57 17.39
CA SER A 86 -17.38 -5.94 18.65
C SER A 86 -16.63 -6.57 19.83
N ILE A 87 -16.46 -5.79 20.90
CA ILE A 87 -15.76 -6.20 22.12
C ILE A 87 -16.72 -6.03 23.29
N SER A 88 -17.04 -7.12 23.97
CA SER A 88 -17.88 -7.13 25.18
C SER A 88 -17.09 -6.83 26.44
N GLU A 89 -15.84 -7.30 26.52
CA GLU A 89 -15.06 -7.23 27.75
C GLU A 89 -13.56 -7.02 27.45
N THR A 90 -12.88 -6.27 28.33
CA THR A 90 -11.42 -6.13 28.32
C THR A 90 -10.87 -6.46 29.72
N LYS A 91 -9.94 -7.42 29.78
CA LYS A 91 -9.23 -7.84 30.99
C LYS A 91 -7.77 -7.43 30.89
N PHE A 92 -7.14 -7.09 32.02
CA PHE A 92 -5.74 -6.70 32.07
C PHE A 92 -4.89 -7.83 32.66
N LEU A 93 -3.67 -8.01 32.16
CA LEU A 93 -2.72 -9.01 32.68
C LEU A 93 -1.97 -8.57 33.95
N ASP A 94 -2.20 -7.35 34.41
CA ASP A 94 -1.42 -6.69 35.47
C ASP A 94 -2.27 -5.83 36.41
N ASP A 95 -3.41 -6.37 36.84
CA ASP A 95 -4.31 -5.75 37.82
C ASP A 95 -4.73 -4.32 37.45
N GLY A 96 -4.91 -4.06 36.15
CA GLY A 96 -5.42 -2.78 35.63
C GLY A 96 -4.35 -1.75 35.27
N ARG A 97 -3.05 -2.09 35.31
CA ARG A 97 -1.98 -1.15 34.92
C ARG A 97 -1.79 -1.02 33.41
N ASN A 98 -2.31 -1.97 32.62
CA ASN A 98 -2.28 -1.97 31.15
C ASN A 98 -0.86 -1.84 30.56
N LYS A 99 0.13 -2.44 31.21
CA LYS A 99 1.54 -2.43 30.77
C LYS A 99 2.02 -3.78 30.28
N ASN A 100 1.44 -4.87 30.75
CA ASN A 100 1.88 -6.23 30.42
C ASN A 100 1.02 -6.95 29.37
N GLY A 101 -0.08 -6.34 28.96
CA GLY A 101 -1.01 -6.90 27.99
C GLY A 101 -2.48 -6.76 28.39
N VAL A 102 -3.36 -6.85 27.39
CA VAL A 102 -4.81 -6.88 27.59
C VAL A 102 -5.43 -8.06 26.86
N ILE A 103 -6.50 -8.61 27.40
CA ILE A 103 -7.31 -9.63 26.75
C ILE A 103 -8.63 -8.98 26.35
N HIS A 104 -8.91 -8.93 25.06
CA HIS A 104 -10.23 -8.56 24.55
C HIS A 104 -11.07 -9.80 24.31
N VAL A 105 -12.30 -9.77 24.81
CA VAL A 105 -13.35 -10.75 24.51
C VAL A 105 -14.21 -10.18 23.39
N PHE A 106 -14.23 -10.88 22.26
CA PHE A 106 -14.98 -10.47 21.08
C PHE A 106 -16.36 -11.12 21.09
N ASP A 107 -17.36 -10.40 20.59
CA ASP A 107 -18.74 -10.90 20.53
C ASP A 107 -18.93 -11.95 19.42
N GLY A 108 -18.11 -11.88 18.37
CA GLY A 108 -18.11 -12.83 17.26
C GLY A 108 -17.31 -14.11 17.53
N ASP A 109 -17.10 -14.88 16.46
CA ASP A 109 -16.45 -16.21 16.50
C ASP A 109 -14.99 -16.20 16.98
N ARG A 110 -14.34 -15.03 17.04
CA ARG A 110 -12.93 -14.88 17.44
C ARG A 110 -12.69 -15.17 18.94
N LYS A 111 -13.76 -15.21 19.75
CA LYS A 111 -13.81 -15.46 21.20
C LYS A 111 -12.92 -14.54 22.03
N THR A 112 -11.61 -14.73 22.04
CA THR A 112 -10.68 -14.01 22.92
C THR A 112 -9.30 -13.85 22.30
N LEU A 113 -8.73 -12.65 22.40
CA LEU A 113 -7.39 -12.34 21.91
C LEU A 113 -6.60 -11.57 22.96
N CYS A 114 -5.39 -12.03 23.25
CA CYS A 114 -4.47 -11.37 24.18
C CYS A 114 -3.52 -10.44 23.41
N ILE A 115 -3.70 -9.13 23.51
CA ILE A 115 -2.82 -8.15 22.88
C ILE A 115 -1.63 -7.91 23.81
N LEU A 116 -0.41 -8.14 23.31
CA LEU A 116 0.83 -7.97 24.06
C LEU A 116 1.67 -6.80 23.53
N PRO A 117 2.35 -6.06 24.42
CA PRO A 117 3.32 -5.05 24.05
C PRO A 117 4.60 -5.68 23.50
N ILE A 118 5.24 -4.98 22.57
CA ILE A 118 6.56 -5.33 22.07
C ILE A 118 7.60 -4.80 23.06
N THR A 119 8.39 -5.70 23.64
CA THR A 119 9.40 -5.31 24.63
C THR A 119 10.63 -4.70 23.97
N LYS A 120 11.00 -5.20 22.78
CA LYS A 120 12.16 -4.71 22.05
C LYS A 120 12.07 -4.98 20.55
N PHE A 121 12.53 -4.01 19.76
CA PHE A 121 12.88 -4.20 18.35
C PHE A 121 14.41 -4.33 18.22
N ILE A 122 14.88 -5.41 17.62
CA ILE A 122 16.27 -5.56 17.20
C ILE A 122 16.29 -5.34 15.68
N LYS A 123 16.99 -4.30 15.24
CA LYS A 123 17.05 -3.90 13.83
C LYS A 123 18.39 -4.30 13.25
N ASP A 124 18.36 -5.12 12.22
CA ASP A 124 19.51 -5.40 11.38
C ASP A 124 19.23 -5.08 9.91
N GLU A 125 20.23 -5.19 9.05
CA GLU A 125 20.03 -5.04 7.61
C GLU A 125 19.00 -6.08 7.13
N LYS A 126 17.93 -5.58 6.50
CA LYS A 126 16.79 -6.35 5.99
C LYS A 126 16.01 -7.17 7.01
N ILE A 127 16.37 -7.18 8.29
CA ILE A 127 15.71 -8.01 9.31
C ILE A 127 15.30 -7.15 10.50
N VAL A 128 14.06 -7.32 10.92
CA VAL A 128 13.58 -6.82 12.21
C VAL A 128 13.15 -8.01 13.07
N THR A 129 13.73 -8.11 14.27
CA THR A 129 13.33 -9.10 15.27
C THR A 129 12.52 -8.42 16.35
N ILE A 130 11.35 -8.97 16.63
CA ILE A 130 10.41 -8.52 17.64
C ILE A 130 10.53 -9.44 18.85
N ASN A 131 10.76 -8.86 20.03
CA ASN A 131 10.77 -9.60 21.29
C ASN A 131 9.50 -9.30 22.09
N LEU A 132 8.94 -10.34 22.72
CA LEU A 132 7.79 -10.29 23.61
C LEU A 132 8.13 -10.95 24.96
N ASP A 133 7.51 -10.47 26.03
CA ASP A 133 7.51 -11.15 27.34
C ASP A 133 6.20 -11.89 27.54
N LEU A 134 6.28 -13.22 27.62
CA LEU A 134 5.15 -14.12 27.80
C LEU A 134 4.91 -14.47 29.28
N LYS A 135 5.70 -13.95 30.23
CA LYS A 135 5.59 -14.31 31.66
C LYS A 135 4.22 -13.99 32.23
N ALA A 136 3.73 -12.76 32.04
CA ALA A 136 2.42 -12.33 32.54
C ALA A 136 1.28 -13.12 31.86
N TYR A 137 1.39 -13.32 30.55
CA TYR A 137 0.46 -14.12 29.78
C TYR A 137 0.37 -15.56 30.33
N LYS A 138 1.50 -16.25 30.50
CA LYS A 138 1.55 -17.63 31.02
C LYS A 138 1.02 -17.79 32.43
N ASN A 139 1.27 -16.81 33.31
CA ASN A 139 0.71 -16.83 34.65
C ASN A 139 -0.83 -16.75 34.66
N HIS A 140 -1.42 -16.14 33.63
CA HIS A 140 -2.87 -16.07 33.42
C HIS A 140 -3.47 -17.24 32.60
N ILE A 141 -2.66 -18.01 31.86
CA ILE A 141 -3.11 -19.10 30.95
C ILE A 141 -3.86 -20.22 31.67
N SER A 142 -3.69 -20.39 32.99
CA SER A 142 -4.39 -21.42 33.78
C SER A 142 -5.91 -21.42 33.56
N ALA A 143 -6.51 -20.33 33.04
CA ALA A 143 -7.94 -20.23 32.73
C ALA A 143 -8.31 -19.87 31.27
N ASN A 144 -7.39 -19.39 30.41
CA ASN A 144 -7.74 -18.80 29.10
C ASN A 144 -6.93 -19.37 27.92
N LYS A 145 -7.63 -19.92 26.92
CA LYS A 145 -7.07 -20.49 25.68
C LYS A 145 -6.83 -19.45 24.57
N SER A 146 -6.60 -18.17 24.92
CA SER A 146 -6.52 -17.08 23.94
C SER A 146 -5.19 -17.08 23.19
N ASN A 147 -5.22 -16.88 21.87
CA ASN A 147 -4.05 -16.54 21.07
C ASN A 147 -3.44 -15.20 21.53
N ILE A 148 -2.16 -14.98 21.24
CA ILE A 148 -1.56 -13.64 21.42
C ILE A 148 -1.58 -12.87 20.11
N TYR A 149 -1.72 -11.55 20.22
CA TYR A 149 -1.61 -10.61 19.11
C TYR A 149 -0.63 -9.50 19.44
N PHE A 150 0.21 -9.15 18.48
CA PHE A 150 1.01 -7.93 18.54
C PHE A 150 1.04 -7.31 17.15
N ARG A 151 1.17 -5.99 17.11
CA ARG A 151 1.16 -5.23 15.86
C ARG A 151 2.10 -4.06 15.98
N PHE A 152 2.79 -3.77 14.89
CA PHE A 152 3.67 -2.62 14.80
C PHE A 152 3.63 -2.07 13.38
N TRP A 153 4.08 -0.83 13.22
CA TRP A 153 4.34 -0.28 11.90
C TRP A 153 5.81 -0.03 11.67
N ILE A 154 6.19 -0.05 10.40
CA ILE A 154 7.47 0.37 9.87
C ILE A 154 7.23 1.50 8.90
N LYS A 155 8.01 2.57 9.03
CA LYS A 155 8.07 3.65 8.05
C LYS A 155 9.24 3.40 7.10
N PRO A 156 8.97 3.09 5.82
CA PRO A 156 10.04 2.92 4.85
C PRO A 156 10.80 4.24 4.64
N THR A 157 12.08 4.13 4.27
CA THR A 157 12.89 5.28 3.87
C THR A 157 12.52 5.82 2.49
N VAL A 158 11.76 5.04 1.71
CA VAL A 158 11.24 5.39 0.40
C VAL A 158 9.78 5.85 0.49
N PRO A 159 9.32 6.72 -0.42
CA PRO A 159 7.98 7.31 -0.30
C PRO A 159 6.84 6.31 -0.52
N PHE A 160 7.04 5.27 -1.34
CA PHE A 160 5.98 4.33 -1.75
C PHE A 160 6.49 2.89 -1.66
N ILE A 161 5.61 2.00 -1.21
CA ILE A 161 5.80 0.54 -1.13
C ILE A 161 5.36 -0.12 -2.44
N SER A 162 4.38 0.49 -3.10
CA SER A 162 3.86 0.12 -4.40
C SER A 162 4.81 0.55 -5.53
N MET A 163 4.69 -0.15 -6.66
CA MET A 163 5.24 0.32 -7.92
C MET A 163 4.24 1.25 -8.59
N ARG A 164 4.64 2.48 -8.91
CA ARG A 164 3.80 3.47 -9.60
C ARG A 164 4.27 3.67 -11.03
N LYS A 165 3.39 3.44 -12.00
CA LYS A 165 3.62 3.70 -13.43
C LYS A 165 2.73 4.87 -13.87
N LYS A 166 3.33 5.92 -14.43
CA LYS A 166 2.59 7.04 -15.02
C LYS A 166 2.52 6.81 -16.54
N GLY A 167 1.33 6.52 -17.04
CA GLY A 167 1.02 6.56 -18.46
C GLY A 167 0.56 7.95 -18.91
N ILE A 168 0.18 8.06 -20.18
CA ILE A 168 -0.32 9.32 -20.78
C ILE A 168 -1.67 9.73 -20.17
N SER A 169 -2.57 8.75 -20.00
CA SER A 169 -3.96 8.94 -19.57
C SER A 169 -4.31 8.28 -18.24
N LYS A 170 -3.41 7.44 -17.70
CA LYS A 170 -3.67 6.64 -16.50
C LYS A 170 -2.44 6.62 -15.60
N THR A 171 -2.66 6.67 -14.29
CA THR A 171 -1.63 6.33 -13.31
C THR A 171 -1.98 5.00 -12.68
N THR A 172 -1.04 4.06 -12.76
CA THR A 172 -1.20 2.71 -12.23
C THR A 172 -0.37 2.55 -10.97
N VAL A 173 -0.98 2.02 -9.91
CA VAL A 173 -0.35 1.64 -8.64
C VAL A 173 -0.44 0.13 -8.53
N ILE A 174 0.70 -0.53 -8.37
CA ILE A 174 0.83 -1.98 -8.37
C ILE A 174 1.40 -2.42 -7.03
N TYR A 175 0.67 -3.31 -6.36
CA TYR A 175 1.13 -4.02 -5.18
C TYR A 175 1.43 -5.46 -5.57
N ASP A 176 2.68 -5.86 -5.40
CA ASP A 176 3.16 -7.23 -5.53
C ASP A 176 3.76 -7.58 -4.17
N VAL A 177 3.03 -8.34 -3.36
CA VAL A 177 3.37 -8.68 -1.97
C VAL A 177 3.44 -10.18 -1.83
N LYS A 178 4.57 -10.69 -1.36
CA LYS A 178 4.83 -12.11 -1.18
C LYS A 178 5.18 -12.39 0.27
N VAL A 179 4.72 -13.52 0.80
CA VAL A 179 5.00 -13.97 2.16
C VAL A 179 5.44 -15.43 2.12
N ASN A 180 6.62 -15.71 2.66
CA ASN A 180 7.21 -17.04 2.74
C ASN A 180 7.34 -17.79 1.40
N GLU A 181 7.41 -17.08 0.27
CA GLU A 181 7.64 -17.70 -1.05
C GLU A 181 9.09 -18.14 -1.17
N LYS A 182 9.37 -19.40 -0.78
CA LYS A 182 10.73 -19.95 -0.60
C LYS A 182 11.65 -19.79 -1.81
N ARG A 183 11.11 -19.77 -3.04
CA ARG A 183 11.89 -19.53 -4.27
C ARG A 183 12.61 -18.18 -4.28
N ASN A 184 12.06 -17.20 -3.56
CA ASN A 184 12.60 -15.85 -3.45
C ASN A 184 13.30 -15.61 -2.10
N ALA A 185 13.48 -16.65 -1.28
CA ALA A 185 14.15 -16.52 0.01
C ALA A 185 15.63 -16.21 -0.19
N PRO A 186 16.22 -15.29 0.60
CA PRO A 186 17.65 -15.09 0.60
C PRO A 186 18.33 -16.39 1.07
N MET A 187 19.08 -17.05 0.19
CA MET A 187 19.80 -18.30 0.49
C MET A 187 21.08 -18.06 1.34
N ASP A 188 21.10 -16.99 2.13
CA ASP A 188 22.24 -16.65 2.98
C ASP A 188 22.36 -17.60 4.18
N SER A 189 23.56 -17.68 4.74
CA SER A 189 23.88 -18.50 5.93
C SER A 189 22.95 -18.23 7.12
N LEU A 190 22.37 -17.03 7.20
CA LEU A 190 21.43 -16.62 8.25
C LEU A 190 20.15 -17.48 8.29
N MET A 191 19.75 -18.07 7.16
CA MET A 191 18.52 -18.86 7.05
C MET A 191 18.73 -20.36 7.35
N LYS A 192 19.95 -20.79 7.70
CA LYS A 192 20.25 -22.22 7.96
C LYS A 192 19.75 -22.72 9.30
N ASP A 193 19.68 -21.86 10.32
CA ASP A 193 19.34 -22.23 11.70
C ASP A 193 17.96 -21.72 12.15
N VAL A 194 17.15 -21.26 11.19
CA VAL A 194 15.80 -20.75 11.42
C VAL A 194 14.76 -21.64 10.77
N ASP A 195 13.54 -21.60 11.26
CA ASP A 195 12.39 -22.23 10.62
C ASP A 195 11.37 -21.17 10.20
N PHE A 196 10.83 -21.31 8.99
CA PHE A 196 9.80 -20.40 8.51
C PHE A 196 8.50 -20.71 9.25
N CYS A 197 7.88 -19.67 9.81
CA CYS A 197 6.63 -19.85 10.53
C CYS A 197 5.54 -20.38 9.60
N LYS A 198 4.81 -21.39 10.07
CA LYS A 198 3.57 -21.84 9.40
C LYS A 198 2.51 -20.79 9.63
N ILE A 199 1.92 -20.29 8.56
CA ILE A 199 0.87 -19.26 8.61
C ILE A 199 -0.40 -19.89 8.05
N LYS A 200 -1.49 -19.83 8.80
CA LYS A 200 -2.79 -20.39 8.39
C LYS A 200 -3.61 -19.42 7.55
N SER A 201 -3.62 -18.14 7.89
CA SER A 201 -4.31 -17.10 7.12
C SER A 201 -3.45 -15.86 6.97
N THR A 202 -3.34 -15.33 5.75
CA THR A 202 -2.70 -14.03 5.48
C THR A 202 -3.73 -13.04 4.96
N PHE A 203 -3.74 -11.85 5.56
CA PHE A 203 -4.59 -10.72 5.19
C PHE A 203 -3.73 -9.59 4.65
N LEU A 204 -4.05 -9.10 3.46
CA LEU A 204 -3.47 -7.88 2.90
C LEU A 204 -4.54 -6.80 2.85
N LEU A 205 -4.33 -5.74 3.62
CA LEU A 205 -5.15 -4.54 3.63
C LEU A 205 -4.39 -3.45 2.88
N THR A 206 -4.97 -2.97 1.79
CA THR A 206 -4.39 -1.87 1.01
C THR A 206 -5.29 -0.66 1.13
N ILE A 207 -4.73 0.45 1.61
CA ILE A 207 -5.45 1.72 1.72
C ILE A 207 -5.06 2.59 0.53
N ILE A 208 -6.06 2.91 -0.28
CA ILE A 208 -5.90 3.62 -1.53
C ILE A 208 -6.94 4.73 -1.65
N PRO A 209 -6.68 5.78 -2.44
CA PRO A 209 -7.69 6.79 -2.71
C PRO A 209 -8.89 6.20 -3.46
N ASN A 210 -10.09 6.74 -3.20
CA ASN A 210 -11.35 6.23 -3.76
C ASN A 210 -11.59 6.58 -5.24
N ASN A 211 -10.71 7.39 -5.83
CA ASN A 211 -10.77 7.78 -7.24
C ASN A 211 -9.98 6.84 -8.16
N TYR A 212 -9.42 5.75 -7.62
CA TYR A 212 -8.80 4.69 -8.39
C TYR A 212 -9.83 3.62 -8.77
N ASP A 213 -9.86 3.27 -10.05
CA ASP A 213 -10.47 2.04 -10.53
C ASP A 213 -9.70 0.83 -10.00
N LEU A 214 -10.45 -0.15 -9.53
CA LEU A 214 -9.90 -1.33 -8.88
C LEU A 214 -9.91 -2.51 -9.86
N THR A 215 -8.73 -2.98 -10.27
CA THR A 215 -8.60 -4.16 -11.12
C THR A 215 -7.89 -5.27 -10.36
N PHE A 216 -8.62 -6.35 -10.08
CA PHE A 216 -8.10 -7.52 -9.36
C PHE A 216 -7.85 -8.66 -10.34
N PHE A 217 -6.63 -9.21 -10.31
CA PHE A 217 -6.31 -10.42 -11.06
C PHE A 217 -6.81 -11.68 -10.35
N GLU A 218 -6.90 -11.63 -9.02
CA GLU A 218 -7.31 -12.75 -8.16
C GLU A 218 -8.55 -12.38 -7.34
N THR A 219 -9.69 -12.20 -8.02
CA THR A 219 -10.96 -11.80 -7.38
C THR A 219 -11.44 -12.79 -6.32
N GLU A 220 -11.08 -14.07 -6.43
CA GLU A 220 -11.41 -15.12 -5.46
C GLU A 220 -10.84 -14.87 -4.04
N HIS A 221 -9.77 -14.09 -3.94
CA HIS A 221 -9.12 -13.76 -2.67
C HIS A 221 -9.55 -12.39 -2.12
N LEU A 222 -10.31 -11.61 -2.90
CA LEU A 222 -10.91 -10.36 -2.45
C LEU A 222 -12.04 -10.67 -1.47
N ARG A 223 -11.91 -10.19 -0.22
CA ARG A 223 -12.94 -10.42 0.81
C ARG A 223 -13.87 -9.24 0.99
N LYS A 224 -13.33 -8.02 0.98
CA LYS A 224 -14.11 -6.81 1.27
C LYS A 224 -13.46 -5.58 0.67
N ILE A 225 -14.29 -4.67 0.18
CA ILE A 225 -13.92 -3.29 -0.12
C ILE A 225 -14.84 -2.42 0.72
N ARG A 226 -14.29 -1.47 1.48
CA ARG A 226 -15.07 -0.54 2.31
C ARG A 226 -14.46 0.85 2.31
N GLY A 227 -15.26 1.86 2.60
CA GLY A 227 -14.75 3.19 2.95
C GLY A 227 -13.88 3.14 4.20
N LEU A 228 -12.83 3.95 4.24
CA LEU A 228 -12.04 4.13 5.45
C LEU A 228 -12.83 4.94 6.48
N GLU A 229 -13.06 4.36 7.66
CA GLU A 229 -13.66 5.06 8.80
C GLU A 229 -12.68 6.12 9.34
N TYR A 230 -12.84 7.36 8.90
CA TYR A 230 -11.88 8.44 9.14
C TYR A 230 -11.62 8.72 10.63
N ASN A 231 -12.67 8.78 11.45
CA ASN A 231 -12.52 9.08 12.88
C ASN A 231 -11.81 7.94 13.64
N SER A 232 -12.16 6.69 13.32
CA SER A 232 -11.50 5.50 13.86
C SER A 232 -10.01 5.48 13.48
N PHE A 233 -9.71 5.76 12.21
CA PHE A 233 -8.34 5.86 11.70
C PHE A 233 -7.52 6.93 12.43
N LYS A 234 -8.06 8.14 12.53
CA LYS A 234 -7.38 9.28 13.15
C LYS A 234 -7.03 8.98 14.60
N THR A 235 -7.93 8.34 15.33
CA THR A 235 -7.71 7.94 16.74
C THR A 235 -6.65 6.84 16.87
N TYR A 236 -6.72 5.84 15.99
CA TYR A 236 -5.81 4.70 15.97
C TYR A 236 -4.38 5.09 15.61
N LEU A 237 -4.14 5.71 14.45
CA LEU A 237 -2.78 6.08 14.04
C LEU A 237 -2.29 7.40 14.64
N ASN A 238 -3.19 8.24 15.17
CA ASN A 238 -2.90 9.63 15.55
C ASN A 238 -2.28 10.43 14.39
N ASP A 239 -2.88 10.29 13.19
CA ASP A 239 -2.35 10.84 11.95
C ASP A 239 -3.42 11.59 11.17
N ASN A 240 -3.04 12.75 10.62
CA ASN A 240 -3.93 13.67 9.91
C ASN A 240 -3.61 13.79 8.41
N ARG A 241 -2.75 12.92 7.85
CA ARG A 241 -2.35 12.96 6.44
C ARG A 241 -3.45 12.51 5.48
N ILE A 242 -4.44 11.77 5.97
CA ILE A 242 -5.63 11.34 5.24
C ILE A 242 -6.76 12.34 5.52
N LYS A 243 -7.63 12.57 4.53
CA LYS A 243 -8.86 13.33 4.68
C LYS A 243 -10.06 12.40 4.69
N GLU A 244 -11.14 12.91 5.27
CA GLU A 244 -12.42 12.22 5.34
C GLU A 244 -12.94 11.85 3.94
N ASN A 245 -13.51 10.65 3.81
CA ASN A 245 -14.12 10.13 2.58
C ASN A 245 -13.23 10.06 1.33
N GLU A 246 -11.90 10.17 1.46
CA GLU A 246 -10.99 10.11 0.30
C GLU A 246 -10.41 8.72 0.03
N HIS A 247 -10.57 7.75 0.94
CA HIS A 247 -9.86 6.47 0.86
C HIS A 247 -10.76 5.26 1.04
N LEU A 248 -10.40 4.18 0.36
CA LEU A 248 -10.96 2.85 0.47
C LEU A 248 -9.96 1.91 1.13
N VAL A 249 -10.48 0.92 1.85
CA VAL A 249 -9.74 -0.21 2.38
C VAL A 249 -10.11 -1.43 1.55
N VAL A 250 -9.14 -1.95 0.83
CA VAL A 250 -9.26 -3.19 0.04
C VAL A 250 -8.64 -4.32 0.85
N VAL A 251 -9.42 -5.37 1.13
CA VAL A 251 -9.01 -6.51 1.96
C VAL A 251 -8.97 -7.77 1.12
N CYS A 252 -7.76 -8.32 0.97
CA CYS A 252 -7.53 -9.63 0.39
C CYS A 252 -7.15 -10.63 1.49
N LYS A 253 -7.59 -11.88 1.36
CA LYS A 253 -7.30 -12.96 2.31
C LYS A 253 -7.00 -14.25 1.55
N LYS A 254 -5.92 -14.92 1.95
CA LYS A 254 -5.58 -16.27 1.50
C LYS A 254 -5.40 -17.17 2.72
N ASP A 255 -5.81 -18.43 2.60
CA ASP A 255 -5.90 -19.40 3.69
C ASP A 255 -5.18 -20.71 3.31
N ASN A 256 -4.53 -21.34 4.28
CA ASN A 256 -3.94 -22.69 4.22
C ASN A 256 -2.99 -22.93 3.03
N MET A 257 -2.08 -21.99 2.77
CA MET A 257 -1.07 -22.12 1.72
C MET A 257 0.35 -22.17 2.32
N ASP A 258 1.27 -22.88 1.68
CA ASP A 258 2.69 -22.91 2.08
C ASP A 258 3.39 -21.57 1.89
N SER A 259 2.91 -20.76 0.95
CA SER A 259 3.36 -19.40 0.70
C SER A 259 2.20 -18.57 0.13
N TYR A 260 2.30 -17.26 0.28
CA TYR A 260 1.24 -16.34 -0.11
C TYR A 260 1.79 -15.31 -1.08
N SER A 261 1.11 -15.09 -2.20
CA SER A 261 1.42 -14.03 -3.16
C SER A 261 0.14 -13.23 -3.42
N PHE A 262 0.22 -11.91 -3.35
CA PHE A 262 -0.89 -11.00 -3.61
C PHE A 262 -0.47 -10.02 -4.70
N PHE A 263 -1.25 -9.99 -5.78
CA PHE A 263 -1.04 -9.06 -6.87
C PHE A 263 -2.28 -8.19 -7.07
N SER A 264 -2.14 -6.88 -6.92
CA SER A 264 -3.24 -5.92 -7.06
C SER A 264 -2.83 -4.72 -7.88
N ILE A 265 -3.72 -4.31 -8.79
CA ILE A 265 -3.51 -3.14 -9.66
C ILE A 265 -4.64 -2.14 -9.45
N PHE A 266 -4.27 -0.90 -9.17
CA PHE A 266 -5.19 0.22 -9.03
C PHE A 266 -4.85 1.25 -10.09
N THR A 267 -5.84 1.68 -10.87
CA THR A 267 -5.65 2.65 -11.96
C THR A 267 -6.51 3.87 -11.76
N GLU A 268 -5.92 5.05 -11.79
CA GLU A 268 -6.65 6.31 -11.79
C GLU A 268 -6.52 6.93 -13.18
N GLU A 269 -7.64 7.25 -13.81
CA GLU A 269 -7.64 8.06 -15.02
C GLU A 269 -7.21 9.49 -14.70
N ARG A 270 -6.28 10.01 -15.50
CA ARG A 270 -5.79 11.38 -15.38
C ARG A 270 -5.82 12.00 -16.74
N ILE A 271 -6.55 13.11 -16.85
CA ILE A 271 -6.41 13.96 -18.03
C ILE A 271 -5.13 14.77 -17.84
N GLY A 272 -4.06 14.29 -18.47
CA GLY A 272 -2.79 15.00 -18.45
C GLY A 272 -2.87 16.32 -19.22
N ILE A 273 -2.03 17.28 -18.84
CA ILE A 273 -1.87 18.54 -19.60
C ILE A 273 -1.57 18.25 -21.08
N GLY A 274 -0.85 17.18 -21.38
CA GLY A 274 -0.62 16.71 -22.75
C GLY A 274 -1.89 16.31 -23.49
N GLN A 275 -2.86 15.65 -22.84
CA GLN A 275 -4.12 15.30 -23.50
C GLN A 275 -4.98 16.54 -23.76
N PHE A 276 -5.04 17.48 -22.82
CA PHE A 276 -5.67 18.78 -23.05
C PHE A 276 -5.00 19.55 -24.20
N SER A 277 -3.67 19.59 -24.22
CA SER A 277 -2.90 20.28 -25.26
C SER A 277 -3.13 19.65 -26.63
N LEU A 278 -3.22 18.32 -26.71
CA LEU A 278 -3.52 17.60 -27.93
C LEU A 278 -4.97 17.85 -28.40
N ALA A 279 -5.94 17.85 -27.49
CA ALA A 279 -7.33 18.17 -27.80
C ALA A 279 -7.49 19.60 -28.33
N ILE A 280 -6.80 20.57 -27.72
CA ILE A 280 -6.75 21.95 -28.20
C ILE A 280 -6.15 22.00 -29.62
N LEU A 281 -5.01 21.33 -29.84
CA LEU A 281 -4.36 21.27 -31.14
C LEU A 281 -5.28 20.71 -32.23
N ILE A 282 -5.93 19.56 -31.96
CA ILE A 282 -6.86 18.92 -32.90
C ILE A 282 -8.03 19.86 -33.21
N ASN A 283 -8.63 20.49 -32.19
CA ASN A 283 -9.75 21.42 -32.39
C ASN A 283 -9.35 22.64 -33.22
N ILE A 284 -8.16 23.21 -33.00
CA ILE A 284 -7.67 24.35 -33.79
C ILE A 284 -7.44 23.93 -35.24
N VAL A 285 -6.79 22.79 -35.47
CA VAL A 285 -6.53 22.28 -36.82
C VAL A 285 -7.84 22.00 -37.56
N CYS A 286 -8.79 21.29 -36.94
CA CYS A 286 -10.11 21.05 -37.50
C CYS A 286 -10.87 22.35 -37.77
N GLY A 287 -10.80 23.32 -36.85
CA GLY A 287 -11.41 24.64 -37.01
C GLY A 287 -10.89 25.38 -38.23
N ILE A 288 -9.56 25.44 -38.41
CA ILE A 288 -8.94 26.07 -39.59
C ILE A 288 -9.31 25.32 -40.88
N LEU A 289 -9.28 23.99 -40.87
CA LEU A 289 -9.60 23.16 -42.03
C LEU A 289 -11.05 23.37 -42.51
N LEU A 290 -11.99 23.59 -41.60
CA LEU A 290 -13.40 23.86 -41.93
C LEU A 290 -13.64 25.34 -42.24
N PHE A 291 -12.89 26.25 -41.62
CA PHE A 291 -13.01 27.69 -41.83
C PHE A 291 -12.53 28.12 -43.22
N ILE A 292 -11.34 27.69 -43.65
CA ILE A 292 -10.72 28.14 -44.91
C ILE A 292 -11.65 27.94 -46.13
N PRO A 293 -12.23 26.75 -46.37
CA PRO A 293 -13.15 26.55 -47.49
C PRO A 293 -14.43 27.37 -47.38
N SER A 294 -14.98 27.49 -46.16
CA SER A 294 -16.21 28.24 -45.92
C SER A 294 -16.02 29.73 -46.16
N TYR A 295 -14.87 30.27 -45.72
CA TYR A 295 -14.48 31.67 -45.91
C TYR A 295 -14.19 31.99 -47.38
N ARG A 296 -13.63 31.06 -48.17
CA ARG A 296 -13.43 31.29 -49.62
C ARG A 296 -14.72 31.55 -50.36
N LYS A 297 -15.77 30.80 -50.00
CA LYS A 297 -17.08 30.88 -50.64
C LYS A 297 -17.83 32.19 -50.38
N THR A 298 -17.39 33.01 -49.43
CA THR A 298 -18.03 34.32 -49.18
C THR A 298 -17.58 35.41 -50.14
N PHE A 299 -16.55 35.17 -50.97
CA PHE A 299 -16.07 36.12 -51.98
C PHE A 299 -16.72 35.84 -53.34
N THR A 300 -17.05 36.90 -54.08
CA THR A 300 -17.58 36.84 -55.45
C THR A 300 -16.70 37.66 -56.40
N PRO A 301 -16.01 37.05 -57.37
CA PRO A 301 -15.88 35.60 -57.61
C PRO A 301 -15.11 34.88 -56.48
N GLU A 302 -15.32 33.56 -56.34
CA GLU A 302 -14.65 32.75 -55.32
C GLU A 302 -13.12 32.85 -55.50
N ILE A 303 -12.42 33.16 -54.41
CA ILE A 303 -10.96 33.30 -54.44
C ILE A 303 -10.32 31.89 -54.52
N PRO A 304 -9.33 31.66 -55.41
CA PRO A 304 -8.59 30.40 -55.46
C PRO A 304 -7.80 30.16 -54.17
N LEU A 305 -7.61 28.88 -53.80
CA LEU A 305 -6.94 28.49 -52.55
C LEU A 305 -5.53 29.11 -52.40
N THR A 306 -4.82 29.34 -53.50
CA THR A 306 -3.47 29.92 -53.52
C THR A 306 -3.43 31.38 -53.08
N GLN A 307 -4.53 32.13 -53.24
CA GLN A 307 -4.59 33.55 -52.93
C GLN A 307 -5.26 33.87 -51.60
N ILE A 308 -5.86 32.87 -50.93
CA ILE A 308 -6.60 33.09 -49.69
C ILE A 308 -5.72 33.61 -48.55
N TRP A 309 -4.43 33.24 -48.53
CA TRP A 309 -3.49 33.58 -47.46
C TRP A 309 -3.40 35.08 -47.17
N ASN A 310 -3.57 35.92 -48.20
CA ASN A 310 -3.52 37.38 -48.09
C ASN A 310 -4.82 38.00 -47.56
N HIS A 311 -5.90 37.22 -47.49
CA HIS A 311 -7.22 37.66 -47.06
C HIS A 311 -7.66 37.04 -45.72
N LEU A 312 -6.81 36.19 -45.12
CA LEU A 312 -7.14 35.56 -43.84
C LEU A 312 -7.14 36.58 -42.69
N PRO A 313 -8.08 36.45 -41.74
CA PRO A 313 -8.13 37.32 -40.58
C PRO A 313 -6.98 36.99 -39.60
N LEU A 314 -6.58 37.96 -38.77
CA LEU A 314 -5.43 37.86 -37.86
C LEU A 314 -5.51 36.63 -36.94
N GLU A 315 -6.71 36.27 -36.52
CA GLU A 315 -7.04 35.14 -35.64
C GLU A 315 -6.50 33.81 -36.17
N ILE A 316 -6.43 33.64 -37.50
CA ILE A 316 -5.89 32.43 -38.12
C ILE A 316 -4.36 32.36 -37.95
N PHE A 317 -3.67 33.50 -38.01
CA PHE A 317 -2.22 33.56 -37.75
C PHE A 317 -1.89 33.29 -36.28
N VAL A 318 -2.72 33.79 -35.35
CA VAL A 318 -2.62 33.45 -33.92
C VAL A 318 -2.82 31.94 -33.71
N ALA A 319 -3.81 31.35 -34.39
CA ALA A 319 -4.06 29.91 -34.35
C ALA A 319 -2.85 29.10 -34.87
N PHE A 320 -2.20 29.54 -35.96
CA PHE A 320 -0.95 28.91 -36.44
C PHE A 320 0.20 29.03 -35.44
N LEU A 321 0.35 30.16 -34.76
CA LEU A 321 1.36 30.32 -33.70
C LEU A 321 1.10 29.34 -32.55
N ILE A 322 -0.16 29.19 -32.11
CA ILE A 322 -0.53 28.23 -31.07
C ILE A 322 -0.21 26.79 -31.52
N ILE A 323 -0.54 26.43 -32.77
CA ILE A 323 -0.19 25.12 -33.37
C ILE A 323 1.32 24.90 -33.32
N LEU A 324 2.12 25.88 -33.74
CA LEU A 324 3.57 25.79 -33.74
C LEU A 324 4.12 25.57 -32.33
N LEU A 325 3.64 26.34 -31.35
CA LEU A 325 4.06 26.21 -29.95
C LEU A 325 3.68 24.84 -29.37
N THR A 326 2.50 24.31 -29.69
CA THR A 326 2.09 22.96 -29.24
C THR A 326 2.91 21.86 -29.92
N LEU A 327 3.21 21.98 -31.21
CA LEU A 327 4.08 21.03 -31.92
C LEU A 327 5.50 21.03 -31.33
N ILE A 328 6.06 22.20 -31.01
CA ILE A 328 7.35 22.32 -30.32
C ILE A 328 7.25 21.62 -28.96
N TYR A 329 6.22 21.90 -28.17
CA TYR A 329 6.04 21.27 -26.85
C TYR A 329 6.06 19.73 -26.91
N PHE A 330 5.41 19.12 -27.91
CA PHE A 330 5.39 17.66 -28.06
C PHE A 330 6.67 17.06 -28.66
N THR A 331 7.31 17.75 -29.60
CA THR A 331 8.48 17.22 -30.33
C THR A 331 9.81 17.50 -29.62
N TRP A 332 9.89 18.56 -28.82
CA TRP A 332 11.11 18.99 -28.14
C TRP A 332 11.74 17.91 -27.24
N PRO A 333 11.00 17.17 -26.38
CA PRO A 333 11.59 16.13 -25.56
C PRO A 333 12.26 15.01 -26.38
N SER A 334 11.64 14.62 -27.49
CA SER A 334 12.17 13.60 -28.40
C SER A 334 13.44 14.07 -29.11
N ILE A 335 13.47 15.34 -29.55
CA ILE A 335 14.65 15.97 -30.17
C ILE A 335 15.79 16.02 -29.15
N VAL A 336 15.53 16.46 -27.91
CA VAL A 336 16.53 16.49 -26.84
C VAL A 336 17.07 15.10 -26.51
N HIS A 337 16.21 14.08 -26.47
CA HIS A 337 16.64 12.70 -26.25
C HIS A 337 17.51 12.17 -27.40
N LEU A 338 17.16 12.49 -28.65
CA LEU A 338 17.94 12.13 -29.83
C LEU A 338 19.32 12.81 -29.81
N LEU A 339 19.35 14.12 -29.52
CA LEU A 339 20.60 14.89 -29.41
C LEU A 339 21.49 14.34 -28.29
N LYS A 340 20.95 14.04 -27.10
CA LYS A 340 21.72 13.41 -26.03
C LYS A 340 22.30 12.05 -26.43
N ARG A 341 21.58 11.25 -27.22
CA ARG A 341 22.07 9.95 -27.72
C ARG A 341 23.17 10.10 -28.78
N ILE A 342 23.18 11.20 -29.52
CA ILE A 342 24.20 11.50 -30.54
C ILE A 342 25.46 12.09 -29.89
N PHE A 343 25.32 12.95 -28.87
CA PHE A 343 26.44 13.64 -28.21
C PHE A 343 27.07 12.88 -27.01
N ASN A 344 26.42 11.84 -26.47
CA ASN A 344 27.01 10.94 -25.45
C ASN A 344 27.56 9.62 -26.04
N LYS A 345 27.84 9.61 -27.34
CA LYS A 345 28.82 8.70 -27.97
C LYS A 345 30.11 9.48 -28.14
#